data_AF-A0A956QJW4-F1
#
_entry.id   AF-A0A956QJW4-F1
#
_cell.length_a   1.000
_cell.length_b   1.000
_cell.length_c   1.000
_cell.angle_alpha   90.00
_cell.angle_beta   90.00
_cell.angle_gamma   90.00
#
_symmetry.space_group_name_H-M   'P 1'
#
loop_
_entity.id
_entity.type
_entity.pdbx_description
1 polymer ?
#
loop_
_entity_poly.entity_id
_entity_poly.type
_entity_poly.pdbx_seq_one_letter_code
_entity_poly.pdbx_strand_id
1 'polypeptide(L)'
;SAVLQAAQTAGRPVLVSDRKDPVLASVDNSDLASALCVPIQNAEQGLVGWLYADDPRPEAFTVSDRVQWESYGRELGRSLRQAEPVAPVSQTQTSAPPPPAVLAAVAGLFLLLLLGWGLTHRSNNAPVDQPTAAVTVPGAEAVEVARSFHQLLRLREFHQAWELLSERLQEKMPEDRFRQGMSEWLANETNRWELQYRKVASSETRDDRIKVVVEPGPDVREAKTWTWTMVATEQGWRLDWMDGPLNGPR
;
A
#
# COMPACT_ATOMS: atom_id res chain seq x y z
N SER A 1 21.28 9.86 -17.66
CA SER A 1 20.11 10.70 -18.01
C SER A 1 19.82 11.66 -16.86
N ALA A 2 19.24 12.84 -17.13
CA ALA A 2 18.88 13.81 -16.08
C ALA A 2 17.89 13.23 -15.04
N VAL A 3 17.13 12.21 -15.43
CA VAL A 3 16.15 11.48 -14.58
C VAL A 3 16.85 10.65 -13.49
N LEU A 4 17.92 9.94 -13.83
CA LEU A 4 18.70 9.15 -12.86
C LEU A 4 19.38 10.05 -11.82
N GLN A 5 19.88 11.20 -12.25
CA GLN A 5 20.56 12.15 -11.38
C GLN A 5 19.58 12.84 -10.43
N ALA A 6 18.40 13.26 -10.92
CA ALA A 6 17.34 13.84 -10.10
C ALA A 6 16.79 12.86 -9.05
N ALA A 7 16.70 11.57 -9.38
CA ALA A 7 16.21 10.57 -8.46
C ALA A 7 17.23 10.13 -7.41
N GLN A 8 18.53 10.11 -7.77
CA GLN A 8 19.63 9.95 -6.81
C GLN A 8 19.64 11.10 -5.80
N THR A 9 19.38 12.34 -6.24
CA THR A 9 19.29 13.49 -5.32
C THR A 9 18.05 13.45 -4.43
N ALA A 10 16.95 12.85 -4.91
CA ALA A 10 15.67 12.79 -4.20
C ALA A 10 15.46 11.53 -3.34
N GLY A 11 16.36 10.55 -3.38
CA GLY A 11 16.19 9.25 -2.69
C GLY A 11 14.95 8.47 -3.15
N ARG A 12 14.48 8.72 -4.39
CA ARG A 12 13.27 8.10 -4.95
C ARG A 12 13.66 6.92 -5.84
N PRO A 13 12.99 5.75 -5.72
CA PRO A 13 13.20 4.66 -6.66
C PRO A 13 12.82 5.12 -8.07
N VAL A 14 13.75 4.97 -9.02
CA VAL A 14 13.46 5.13 -10.45
C VAL A 14 13.04 3.79 -11.00
N LEU A 15 11.84 3.74 -11.57
CA LEU A 15 11.48 2.66 -12.46
C LEU A 15 12.27 2.83 -13.76
N VAL A 16 13.38 2.12 -13.92
CA VAL A 16 14.01 1.94 -15.24
C VAL A 16 13.36 0.73 -15.89
N SER A 17 12.19 0.97 -16.45
CA SER A 17 11.63 0.12 -17.51
C SER A 17 11.25 1.08 -18.61
N ASP A 18 12.23 1.50 -19.40
CA ASP A 18 11.94 2.28 -20.57
C ASP A 18 12.42 1.54 -21.82
N ARG A 19 11.46 0.92 -22.52
CA ARG A 19 11.62 0.48 -23.91
C ARG A 19 12.04 1.64 -24.84
N LYS A 20 11.97 2.89 -24.37
CA LYS A 20 12.44 4.08 -25.07
C LYS A 20 13.82 4.54 -24.59
N ASP A 21 14.50 3.81 -23.70
CA ASP A 21 15.90 4.10 -23.39
C ASP A 21 16.76 3.81 -24.64
N PRO A 22 17.40 4.82 -25.24
CA PRO A 22 18.23 4.63 -26.42
C PRO A 22 19.39 3.64 -26.20
N VAL A 23 19.80 3.42 -24.95
CA VAL A 23 20.88 2.49 -24.58
C VAL A 23 20.41 1.04 -24.67
N LEU A 24 19.11 0.78 -24.47
CA LEU A 24 18.52 -0.56 -24.51
C LEU A 24 17.84 -0.87 -25.84
N ALA A 25 17.71 0.12 -26.73
CA ALA A 25 17.04 -0.01 -28.03
C ALA A 25 17.69 -1.04 -28.98
N SER A 26 18.95 -1.41 -28.76
CA SER A 26 19.69 -2.40 -29.56
C SER A 26 19.74 -3.81 -28.95
N VAL A 27 19.15 -4.02 -27.77
CA VAL A 27 19.17 -5.33 -27.09
C VAL A 27 17.93 -6.13 -27.51
N ASP A 28 18.13 -7.38 -27.93
CA ASP A 28 17.01 -8.26 -28.28
C ASP A 28 16.20 -8.60 -27.03
N ASN A 29 14.90 -8.35 -27.08
CA ASN A 29 14.02 -8.38 -25.91
C ASN A 29 13.65 -9.79 -25.48
N SER A 30 13.87 -10.80 -26.34
CA SER A 30 13.68 -12.21 -25.99
C SER A 30 14.61 -12.69 -24.88
N ASP A 31 15.73 -11.99 -24.69
CA ASP A 31 16.80 -12.38 -23.76
C ASP A 31 16.75 -11.59 -22.44
N LEU A 32 15.78 -10.70 -22.29
CA LEU A 32 15.66 -9.84 -21.12
C LEU A 32 14.75 -10.48 -20.06
N ALA A 33 15.35 -10.81 -18.92
CA ALA A 33 14.62 -11.13 -17.70
C ALA A 33 13.98 -9.87 -17.10
N SER A 34 12.84 -10.03 -16.46
CA SER A 34 12.21 -8.97 -15.67
C SER A 34 12.79 -8.96 -14.26
N ALA A 35 12.94 -7.76 -13.69
CA ALA A 35 13.27 -7.60 -12.28
C ALA A 35 12.40 -6.54 -11.63
N LEU A 36 11.93 -6.83 -10.42
CA LEU A 36 11.22 -5.92 -9.54
C LEU A 36 12.12 -5.56 -8.36
N CYS A 37 12.45 -4.27 -8.26
CA CYS A 37 13.23 -3.72 -7.16
C CYS A 37 12.37 -2.74 -6.35
N VAL A 38 12.19 -3.03 -5.07
CA VAL A 38 11.40 -2.19 -4.16
C VAL A 38 12.25 -1.76 -2.97
N PRO A 39 12.35 -0.44 -2.67
CA PRO A 39 13.11 0.02 -1.51
C PRO A 39 12.41 -0.35 -0.20
N ILE A 40 13.19 -0.81 0.76
CA ILE A 40 12.77 -0.95 2.16
C ILE A 40 13.22 0.32 2.88
N GLN A 41 12.25 1.11 3.35
CA GLN A 41 12.51 2.37 4.04
C GLN A 41 12.07 2.28 5.50
N ASN A 42 12.89 2.83 6.38
CA ASN A 42 12.60 3.08 7.78
C ASN A 42 12.56 4.61 8.00
N ALA A 43 11.52 5.12 8.66
CA ALA A 43 11.35 6.57 8.85
C ALA A 43 12.47 7.24 9.67
N GLU A 44 13.29 6.49 10.41
CA GLU A 44 14.41 7.03 11.21
C GLU A 44 15.76 6.89 10.50
N GLN A 45 15.99 5.75 9.83
CA GLN A 45 17.28 5.43 9.20
C GLN A 45 17.29 5.70 7.68
N GLY A 46 16.14 6.06 7.10
CA GLY A 46 16.01 6.24 5.65
C GLY A 46 15.95 4.90 4.91
N LEU A 47 16.73 4.75 3.85
CA LEU A 47 16.80 3.51 3.06
C LEU A 47 17.58 2.44 3.84
N VAL A 48 16.91 1.34 4.18
CA VAL A 48 17.49 0.21 4.92
C VAL A 48 17.95 -0.91 4.00
N GLY A 49 17.30 -1.06 2.84
CA GLY A 49 17.65 -2.10 1.87
C GLY A 49 16.73 -2.13 0.67
N TRP A 50 16.81 -3.21 -0.09
CA TRP A 50 15.98 -3.44 -1.27
C TRP A 50 15.41 -4.86 -1.25
N LEU A 51 14.13 -4.97 -1.59
CA LEU A 51 13.55 -6.23 -2.04
C LEU A 51 13.81 -6.36 -3.53
N TYR A 52 14.39 -7.49 -3.90
CA TYR A 52 14.70 -7.85 -5.28
C TYR A 52 13.98 -9.14 -5.62
N ALA A 53 13.24 -9.14 -6.73
CA ALA A 53 12.67 -10.33 -7.33
C ALA A 53 12.94 -10.31 -8.83
N ASP A 54 13.34 -11.42 -9.40
CA ASP A 54 13.56 -11.60 -10.83
C ASP A 54 12.71 -12.72 -11.41
N ASP A 55 12.39 -12.61 -12.69
CA ASP A 55 11.67 -13.63 -13.45
C ASP A 55 12.26 -13.68 -14.87
N PRO A 56 12.58 -14.88 -15.39
CA PRO A 56 13.16 -15.02 -16.72
C PRO A 56 12.22 -14.58 -17.85
N ARG A 57 10.91 -14.43 -17.60
CA ARG A 57 9.96 -13.97 -18.59
C ARG A 57 10.04 -12.44 -18.70
N PRO A 58 10.00 -11.89 -19.93
CA PRO A 58 9.85 -10.45 -20.10
C PRO A 58 8.48 -10.01 -19.59
N GLU A 59 8.43 -8.82 -18.99
CA GLU A 59 7.22 -8.19 -18.43
C GLU A 59 6.48 -9.02 -17.36
N ALA A 60 7.20 -9.86 -16.61
CA ALA A 60 6.60 -10.71 -15.57
C ALA A 60 6.00 -9.91 -14.40
N PHE A 61 6.49 -8.70 -14.18
CA PHE A 61 6.04 -7.81 -13.11
C PHE A 61 5.27 -6.63 -13.67
N THR A 62 4.09 -6.42 -13.12
CA THR A 62 3.22 -5.30 -13.46
C THR A 62 3.38 -4.14 -12.47
N VAL A 63 2.77 -3.00 -12.79
CA VAL A 63 2.68 -1.87 -11.86
C VAL A 63 1.93 -2.25 -10.57
N SER A 64 0.92 -3.13 -10.67
CA SER A 64 0.18 -3.62 -9.50
C SER A 64 1.08 -4.41 -8.55
N ASP A 65 1.95 -5.26 -9.10
CA ASP A 65 2.93 -6.02 -8.32
C ASP A 65 3.87 -5.07 -7.59
N ARG A 66 4.40 -4.05 -8.27
CA ARG A 66 5.25 -3.03 -7.63
C ARG A 66 4.57 -2.40 -6.42
N VAL A 67 3.32 -1.99 -6.53
CA VAL A 67 2.57 -1.33 -5.45
C VAL A 67 2.30 -2.28 -4.27
N GLN A 68 1.99 -3.54 -4.57
CA GLN A 68 1.83 -4.57 -3.56
C GLN A 68 3.13 -4.79 -2.78
N TRP A 69 4.24 -4.95 -3.50
CA TRP A 69 5.56 -5.14 -2.93
C TRP A 69 6.10 -3.90 -2.21
N GLU A 70 5.76 -2.68 -2.65
CA GLU A 70 6.04 -1.43 -1.92
C GLU A 70 5.35 -1.38 -0.56
N SER A 71 4.10 -1.89 -0.49
CA SER A 71 3.37 -1.97 0.78
C SER A 71 4.04 -2.97 1.73
N TYR A 72 4.46 -4.12 1.20
CA TYR A 72 5.23 -5.11 1.95
C TYR A 72 6.60 -4.57 2.40
N GLY A 73 7.34 -3.87 1.53
CA GLY A 73 8.62 -3.25 1.85
C GLY A 73 8.52 -2.20 2.95
N ARG A 74 7.43 -1.41 2.98
CA ARG A 74 7.15 -0.49 4.10
C ARG A 74 6.87 -1.21 5.40
N GLU A 75 6.10 -2.30 5.35
CA GLU A 75 5.78 -3.09 6.53
C GLU A 75 7.05 -3.75 7.09
N LEU A 76 7.87 -4.35 6.22
CA LEU A 76 9.16 -4.91 6.59
C LEU A 76 10.09 -3.84 7.20
N GLY A 77 10.11 -2.63 6.64
CA GLY A 77 10.85 -1.49 7.21
C GLY A 77 10.40 -1.08 8.60
N ARG A 78 9.11 -1.28 8.95
CA ARG A 78 8.60 -1.09 10.32
C ARG A 78 9.02 -2.25 11.23
N SER A 79 8.95 -3.49 10.76
CA SER A 79 9.32 -4.67 11.55
C SER A 79 10.82 -4.72 11.86
N LEU A 80 11.67 -4.25 10.95
CA LEU A 80 13.10 -4.10 11.19
C LEU A 80 13.45 -3.08 12.29
N ARG A 81 12.50 -2.25 12.74
CA ARG A 81 12.67 -1.41 13.95
C ARG A 81 12.71 -2.24 15.24
N GLN A 82 12.10 -3.43 15.23
CA GLN A 82 11.97 -4.28 16.41
C GLN A 82 13.07 -5.33 16.52
N ALA A 83 13.85 -5.53 15.46
CA ALA A 83 15.08 -6.31 15.54
C ALA A 83 16.15 -5.42 16.18
N GLU A 84 16.53 -5.74 17.43
CA GLU A 84 17.73 -5.13 18.01
C GLU A 84 18.89 -5.27 17.02
N PRO A 85 19.77 -4.25 16.90
CA PRO A 85 20.97 -4.38 16.11
C PRO A 85 21.76 -5.57 16.64
N VAL A 86 21.71 -6.69 15.92
CA VAL A 86 22.61 -7.82 16.17
C VAL A 86 23.99 -7.21 15.99
N ALA A 87 24.71 -7.09 17.12
CA ALA A 87 26.06 -6.57 17.14
C ALA A 87 26.84 -7.21 15.99
N PRO A 88 27.64 -6.44 15.24
CA PRO A 88 28.42 -6.99 14.14
C PRO A 88 29.19 -8.18 14.71
N VAL A 89 28.86 -9.38 14.25
CA VAL A 89 29.66 -10.56 14.54
C VAL A 89 31.00 -10.21 13.94
N SER A 90 31.95 -9.82 14.80
CA SER A 90 33.34 -9.63 14.42
C SER A 90 33.71 -10.84 13.60
N GLN A 91 33.85 -10.65 12.30
CA GLN A 91 34.35 -11.67 11.40
C GLN A 91 35.80 -11.89 11.80
N THR A 92 36.02 -12.74 12.78
CA THR A 92 37.30 -13.38 12.98
C THR A 92 37.49 -14.21 11.72
N GLN A 93 38.26 -13.67 10.77
CA GLN A 93 38.83 -14.44 9.68
C GLN A 93 39.58 -15.61 10.29
N THR A 94 38.89 -16.74 10.42
CA THR A 94 39.52 -18.01 10.71
C THR A 94 39.32 -18.80 9.43
N SER A 95 40.33 -18.70 8.57
CA SER A 95 40.54 -19.61 7.44
C SER A 95 40.79 -21.02 7.99
N ALA A 96 39.71 -21.70 8.35
CA ALA A 96 39.71 -23.13 8.58
C ALA A 96 38.51 -23.70 7.82
N PRO A 97 38.68 -24.75 7.00
CA PRO A 97 37.54 -25.40 6.36
C PRO A 97 36.56 -25.84 7.46
N PRO A 98 35.24 -25.61 7.29
CA PRO A 98 34.27 -26.01 8.28
C PRO A 98 34.34 -27.53 8.48
N PRO A 99 34.27 -28.02 9.72
CA PRO A 99 34.26 -29.46 9.98
C PRO A 99 33.06 -30.09 9.25
N PRO A 100 33.18 -31.35 8.78
CA PRO A 100 32.16 -32.01 7.95
C PRO A 100 30.76 -32.09 8.59
N ALA A 101 30.67 -31.91 9.91
CA ALA A 101 29.41 -31.82 10.64
C ALA A 101 28.57 -30.58 10.29
N VAL A 102 29.19 -29.45 9.93
CA VAL A 102 28.46 -28.21 9.58
C VAL A 102 27.87 -28.30 8.18
N LEU A 103 28.58 -28.95 7.23
CA LEU A 103 28.06 -29.22 5.89
C LEU A 103 26.86 -30.18 5.92
N ALA A 104 26.87 -31.18 6.80
CA ALA A 104 25.73 -32.07 7.00
C ALA A 104 24.50 -31.36 7.59
N ALA A 105 24.71 -30.42 8.51
CA ALA A 105 23.61 -29.64 9.10
C ALA A 105 22.95 -28.69 8.08
N VAL A 106 23.73 -28.02 7.23
CA VAL A 106 23.20 -27.12 6.19
C VAL A 106 22.47 -27.90 5.09
N ALA A 107 23.00 -29.05 4.67
CA ALA A 107 22.32 -29.93 3.72
C ALA A 107 21.00 -30.50 4.29
N GLY A 108 20.96 -30.84 5.57
CA GLY A 108 19.75 -31.28 6.27
C GLY A 108 18.68 -30.18 6.36
N LEU A 109 19.07 -28.93 6.59
CA LEU A 109 18.15 -27.79 6.67
C LEU A 109 17.49 -27.50 5.30
N PHE A 110 18.27 -27.58 4.21
CA PHE A 110 17.75 -27.44 2.84
C PHE A 110 16.79 -28.57 2.47
N LEU A 111 17.07 -29.81 2.90
CA LEU A 111 16.17 -30.95 2.64
C LEU A 111 14.84 -30.83 3.42
N LEU A 112 14.89 -30.30 4.66
CA LEU A 112 13.69 -30.04 5.48
C LEU A 112 12.83 -28.91 4.91
N LEU A 113 13.43 -27.85 4.37
CA LEU A 113 12.70 -26.76 3.70
C LEU A 113 12.03 -27.22 2.40
N LEU A 114 12.70 -28.07 1.62
CA LEU A 114 12.13 -28.62 0.38
C LEU A 114 10.99 -29.63 0.64
N LEU A 115 11.07 -30.42 1.72
CA LEU A 115 10.01 -31.34 2.11
C LEU A 115 8.82 -30.62 2.80
N GLY A 116 9.06 -29.50 3.48
CA GLY A 116 8.02 -28.69 4.13
C GLY A 116 7.07 -27.98 3.16
N TRP A 117 7.56 -27.58 1.98
CA TRP A 117 6.72 -26.94 0.94
C TRP A 117 5.84 -27.95 0.18
N GLY A 118 6.29 -29.20 0.03
CA GLY A 118 5.53 -30.23 -0.71
C GLY A 118 4.29 -30.77 0.02
N LEU A 119 4.22 -30.64 1.36
CA LEU A 119 3.18 -31.25 2.19
C LEU A 119 2.22 -30.24 2.84
N THR A 120 2.45 -28.93 2.69
CA THR A 120 1.59 -27.88 3.28
C THR A 120 0.67 -27.17 2.29
N HIS A 121 0.76 -27.49 0.99
CA HIS A 121 -0.21 -27.04 -0.02
C HIS A 121 -1.54 -27.81 0.01
N ARG A 122 -1.97 -28.27 1.18
CA ARG A 122 -3.36 -28.67 1.41
C ARG A 122 -4.09 -27.42 1.86
N SER A 123 -4.87 -26.85 0.94
CA SER A 123 -5.84 -25.78 1.19
C SER A 123 -6.59 -26.08 2.48
N ASN A 124 -6.18 -25.41 3.55
CA ASN A 124 -6.95 -25.29 4.77
C ASN A 124 -7.38 -23.84 4.78
N ASN A 125 -8.59 -23.61 4.26
CA ASN A 125 -9.32 -22.37 4.48
C ASN A 125 -9.60 -22.28 5.99
N ALA A 126 -8.60 -21.85 6.76
CA ALA A 126 -8.87 -21.24 8.04
C ALA A 126 -9.58 -19.91 7.75
N PRO A 127 -10.68 -19.60 8.44
CA PRO A 127 -11.27 -18.27 8.34
C PRO A 127 -10.19 -17.30 8.78
N VAL A 128 -9.68 -16.52 7.84
CA VAL A 128 -8.92 -15.31 8.16
C VAL A 128 -9.86 -14.49 9.01
N ASP A 129 -9.45 -14.23 10.25
CA ASP A 129 -10.12 -13.29 11.13
C ASP A 129 -10.45 -12.05 10.32
N GLN A 130 -11.74 -11.89 10.04
CA GLN A 130 -12.28 -10.67 9.46
C GLN A 130 -11.79 -9.53 10.36
N PRO A 131 -11.31 -8.41 9.80
CA PRO A 131 -11.18 -7.21 10.58
C PRO A 131 -12.52 -6.95 11.25
N THR A 132 -12.53 -7.08 12.57
CA THR A 132 -13.64 -6.72 13.44
C THR A 132 -14.21 -5.40 12.97
N ALA A 133 -15.55 -5.37 12.89
CA ALA A 133 -16.42 -4.26 12.54
C ALA A 133 -15.77 -2.88 12.69
N ALA A 134 -16.11 -1.96 11.79
CA ALA A 134 -15.85 -0.53 11.95
C ALA A 134 -16.53 -0.01 13.24
N VAL A 135 -15.89 -0.28 14.38
CA VAL A 135 -16.26 0.27 15.68
C VAL A 135 -15.89 1.74 15.55
N THR A 136 -16.92 2.59 15.43
CA THR A 136 -16.72 4.01 15.66
C THR A 136 -16.28 4.12 17.12
N VAL A 137 -14.99 4.34 17.37
CA VAL A 137 -14.51 4.56 18.73
C VAL A 137 -15.04 5.92 19.17
N PRO A 138 -15.87 6.00 20.23
CA PRO A 138 -16.30 7.28 20.77
C PRO A 138 -15.06 8.11 21.13
N GLY A 139 -14.90 9.28 20.51
CA GLY A 139 -13.73 10.15 20.70
C GLY A 139 -12.67 10.11 19.59
N ALA A 140 -12.86 9.32 18.53
CA ALA A 140 -11.98 9.38 17.35
C ALA A 140 -11.99 10.78 16.72
N GLU A 141 -10.85 11.24 16.22
CA GLU A 141 -10.78 12.54 15.56
C GLU A 141 -11.47 12.50 14.19
N ALA A 142 -12.02 13.62 13.73
CA ALA A 142 -12.71 13.70 12.43
C ALA A 142 -11.83 13.22 11.25
N VAL A 143 -10.51 13.49 11.32
CA VAL A 143 -9.53 13.05 10.33
C VAL A 143 -9.38 11.53 10.32
N GLU A 144 -9.45 10.87 11.48
CA GLU A 144 -9.38 9.41 11.57
C GLU A 144 -10.61 8.75 10.96
N VAL A 145 -11.81 9.29 11.24
CA VAL A 145 -13.05 8.81 10.60
C VAL A 145 -12.97 8.96 9.08
N ALA A 146 -12.46 10.10 8.58
CA ALA A 146 -12.24 10.29 7.15
C ALA A 146 -11.22 9.30 6.56
N ARG A 147 -10.12 9.00 7.27
CA ARG A 147 -9.15 7.97 6.85
C ARG A 147 -9.80 6.60 6.78
N SER A 148 -10.61 6.23 7.78
CA SER A 148 -11.36 4.97 7.80
C SER A 148 -12.32 4.90 6.63
N PHE A 149 -13.12 5.95 6.38
CA PHE A 149 -14.00 6.02 5.21
C PHE A 149 -13.23 5.84 3.90
N HIS A 150 -12.13 6.58 3.70
CA HIS A 150 -11.28 6.45 2.51
C HIS A 150 -10.74 5.02 2.34
N GLN A 151 -10.32 4.38 3.43
CA GLN A 151 -9.80 3.01 3.41
C GLN A 151 -10.90 2.00 3.07
N LEU A 152 -12.09 2.13 3.64
CA LEU A 152 -13.22 1.26 3.36
C LEU A 152 -13.64 1.33 1.89
N LEU A 153 -13.60 2.52 1.28
CA LEU A 153 -13.82 2.67 -0.16
C LEU A 153 -12.78 1.91 -0.99
N ARG A 154 -11.49 1.94 -0.60
CA ARG A 154 -10.42 1.20 -1.29
C ARG A 154 -10.60 -0.31 -1.17
N LEU A 155 -11.05 -0.78 -0.02
CA LEU A 155 -11.36 -2.18 0.25
C LEU A 155 -12.69 -2.63 -0.34
N ARG A 156 -13.49 -1.71 -0.89
CA ARG A 156 -14.84 -1.95 -1.40
C ARG A 156 -15.84 -2.41 -0.32
N GLU A 157 -15.57 -2.08 0.94
CA GLU A 157 -16.45 -2.31 2.08
C GLU A 157 -17.54 -1.21 2.14
N PHE A 158 -18.40 -1.18 1.12
CA PHE A 158 -19.32 -0.06 0.91
C PHE A 158 -20.39 0.09 1.99
N HIS A 159 -20.82 -1.01 2.60
CA HIS A 159 -21.77 -0.97 3.72
C HIS A 159 -21.18 -0.19 4.91
N GLN A 160 -19.97 -0.57 5.35
CA GLN A 160 -19.29 0.09 6.45
C GLN A 160 -18.93 1.55 6.11
N ALA A 161 -18.56 1.84 4.86
CA ALA A 161 -18.35 3.22 4.42
C ALA A 161 -19.64 4.05 4.49
N TRP A 162 -20.78 3.46 4.14
CA TRP A 162 -22.10 4.10 4.23
C TRP A 162 -22.51 4.37 5.68
N GLU A 163 -22.18 3.49 6.63
CA GLU A 163 -22.43 3.71 8.06
C GLU A 163 -21.67 4.92 8.64
N LEU A 164 -20.57 5.35 8.01
CA LEU A 164 -19.82 6.54 8.43
C LEU A 164 -20.40 7.85 7.89
N LEU A 165 -21.42 7.79 7.03
CA LEU A 165 -22.15 8.96 6.56
C LEU A 165 -23.05 9.52 7.65
N SER A 166 -23.33 10.82 7.59
CA SER A 166 -24.36 11.46 8.42
C SER A 166 -25.75 10.94 8.05
N GLU A 167 -26.68 10.96 9.00
CA GLU A 167 -28.09 10.58 8.77
C GLU A 167 -28.68 11.33 7.57
N ARG A 168 -28.39 12.63 7.45
CA ARG A 168 -28.81 13.47 6.30
C ARG A 168 -28.32 12.93 4.96
N LEU A 169 -27.07 12.46 4.86
CA LEU A 169 -26.56 11.85 3.64
C LEU A 169 -27.13 10.45 3.42
N GLN A 170 -27.31 9.66 4.47
CA GLN A 170 -27.93 8.33 4.39
C GLN A 170 -29.38 8.40 3.89
N GLU A 171 -30.15 9.39 4.32
CA GLU A 171 -31.50 9.65 3.82
C GLU A 171 -31.52 10.02 2.34
N LYS A 172 -30.62 10.91 1.91
CA LYS A 172 -30.53 11.34 0.50
C LYS A 172 -29.93 10.27 -0.42
N MET A 173 -29.09 9.40 0.13
CA MET A 173 -28.38 8.35 -0.58
C MET A 173 -28.51 7.03 0.20
N PRO A 174 -29.64 6.31 -0.01
CA PRO A 174 -29.84 4.99 0.57
C PRO A 174 -28.69 4.04 0.22
N GLU A 175 -28.42 3.07 1.09
CA GLU A 175 -27.26 2.17 0.99
C GLU A 175 -27.12 1.54 -0.40
N ASP A 176 -28.19 0.99 -0.97
CA ASP A 176 -28.16 0.37 -2.29
C ASP A 176 -27.69 1.34 -3.38
N ARG A 177 -28.15 2.59 -3.32
CA ARG A 177 -27.78 3.65 -4.26
C ARG A 177 -26.33 4.07 -4.07
N PHE A 178 -25.87 4.17 -2.82
CA PHE A 178 -24.47 4.45 -2.50
C PHE A 178 -23.56 3.35 -3.04
N ARG A 179 -23.88 2.08 -2.74
CA ARG A 179 -23.14 0.90 -3.19
C ARG A 179 -23.07 0.81 -4.71
N GLN A 180 -24.19 0.99 -5.39
CA GLN A 180 -24.24 1.00 -6.85
C GLN A 180 -23.40 2.15 -7.41
N GLY A 181 -23.59 3.38 -6.93
CA GLY A 181 -22.85 4.55 -7.42
C GLY A 181 -21.34 4.42 -7.20
N MET A 182 -20.90 3.94 -6.04
CA MET A 182 -19.48 3.67 -5.77
C MET A 182 -18.92 2.55 -6.65
N SER A 183 -19.69 1.48 -6.88
CA SER A 183 -19.26 0.37 -7.75
C SER A 183 -19.10 0.82 -9.20
N GLU A 184 -20.07 1.59 -9.72
CA GLU A 184 -20.00 2.18 -11.07
C GLU A 184 -18.84 3.17 -11.19
N TRP A 185 -18.64 4.03 -10.20
CA TRP A 185 -17.54 4.98 -10.20
C TRP A 185 -16.17 4.26 -10.18
N LEU A 186 -16.02 3.21 -9.36
CA LEU A 186 -14.81 2.38 -9.28
C LEU A 186 -14.67 1.37 -10.43
N ALA A 187 -15.65 1.25 -11.32
CA ALA A 187 -15.48 0.47 -12.55
C ALA A 187 -14.44 1.14 -13.47
N ASN A 188 -14.36 2.47 -13.45
CA ASN A 188 -13.36 3.25 -14.17
C ASN A 188 -11.97 3.12 -13.50
N GLU A 189 -10.98 2.68 -14.26
CA GLU A 189 -9.60 2.49 -13.78
C GLU A 189 -8.96 3.78 -13.28
N THR A 190 -9.22 4.92 -13.94
CA THR A 190 -8.72 6.23 -13.51
C THR A 190 -9.24 6.59 -12.13
N ASN A 191 -10.52 6.35 -11.85
CA ASN A 191 -11.12 6.62 -10.55
C ASN A 191 -10.55 5.72 -9.44
N ARG A 192 -10.34 4.42 -9.74
CA ARG A 192 -9.66 3.51 -8.81
C ARG A 192 -8.25 4.00 -8.48
N TRP A 193 -7.53 4.44 -9.50
CA TRP A 193 -6.19 4.99 -9.36
C TRP A 193 -6.20 6.26 -8.50
N GLU A 194 -7.08 7.21 -8.81
CA GLU A 194 -7.29 8.43 -8.02
C GLU A 194 -7.54 8.12 -6.54
N LEU A 195 -8.46 7.20 -6.23
CA LEU A 195 -8.74 6.79 -4.85
C LEU A 195 -7.54 6.09 -4.18
N GLN A 196 -6.76 5.31 -4.93
CA GLN A 196 -5.63 4.56 -4.39
C GLN A 196 -4.46 5.46 -3.95
N TYR A 197 -4.22 6.55 -4.68
CA TYR A 197 -3.04 7.41 -4.48
C TYR A 197 -3.33 8.70 -3.72
N ARG A 198 -4.60 9.04 -3.51
CA ARG A 198 -5.01 10.15 -2.66
C ARG A 198 -4.83 9.85 -1.18
N LYS A 199 -4.57 10.89 -0.39
CA LYS A 199 -4.35 10.78 1.06
C LYS A 199 -5.13 11.83 1.82
N VAL A 200 -5.72 11.40 2.92
CA VAL A 200 -6.36 12.28 3.90
C VAL A 200 -5.26 12.98 4.71
N ALA A 201 -5.08 14.28 4.49
CA ALA A 201 -3.92 15.02 4.97
C ALA A 201 -4.22 15.91 6.18
N SER A 202 -5.22 16.78 6.07
CA SER A 202 -5.45 17.85 7.05
C SER A 202 -6.93 18.07 7.34
N SER A 203 -7.18 18.76 8.45
CA SER A 203 -8.50 19.26 8.83
C SER A 203 -8.43 20.75 9.14
N GLU A 204 -9.36 21.51 8.59
CA GLU A 204 -9.63 22.89 8.98
C GLU A 204 -10.97 22.90 9.74
N THR A 205 -10.94 23.32 11.01
CA THR A 205 -12.16 23.51 11.80
C THR A 205 -12.82 24.80 11.37
N ARG A 206 -14.10 24.72 10.99
CA ARG A 206 -14.91 25.88 10.65
C ARG A 206 -16.29 25.72 11.28
N ASP A 207 -16.54 26.52 12.31
CA ASP A 207 -17.77 26.47 13.09
C ASP A 207 -17.97 25.11 13.79
N ASP A 208 -19.13 24.47 13.59
CA ASP A 208 -19.50 23.15 14.10
C ASP A 208 -19.08 21.98 13.17
N ARG A 209 -18.32 22.31 12.12
CA ARG A 209 -17.93 21.37 11.06
C ARG A 209 -16.42 21.33 10.91
N ILE A 210 -15.93 20.17 10.52
CA ILE A 210 -14.53 19.99 10.18
C ILE A 210 -14.42 19.70 8.70
N LYS A 211 -13.67 20.54 7.97
CA LYS A 211 -13.31 20.27 6.58
C LYS A 211 -12.07 19.42 6.55
N VAL A 212 -12.19 18.21 6.05
CA VAL A 212 -11.07 17.30 5.83
C VAL A 212 -10.62 17.39 4.37
N VAL A 213 -9.32 17.53 4.16
CA VAL A 213 -8.69 17.69 2.86
C VAL A 213 -8.08 16.37 2.42
N VAL A 214 -8.44 15.92 1.22
CA VAL A 214 -7.88 14.73 0.59
C VAL A 214 -7.03 15.15 -0.60
N GLU A 215 -5.72 15.08 -0.40
CA GLU A 215 -4.72 15.58 -1.32
C GLU A 215 -4.37 14.56 -2.40
N PRO A 216 -4.10 15.01 -3.64
CA PRO A 216 -3.56 14.15 -4.68
C PRO A 216 -2.17 13.64 -4.28
N GLY A 217 -1.93 12.34 -4.46
CA GLY A 217 -0.59 11.78 -4.43
C GLY A 217 0.26 12.20 -5.64
N PRO A 218 1.57 11.90 -5.63
CA PRO A 218 2.47 12.28 -6.73
C PRO A 218 2.11 11.62 -8.08
N ASP A 219 1.40 10.51 -8.05
CA ASP A 219 1.01 9.72 -9.23
C ASP A 219 -0.43 9.99 -9.69
N VAL A 220 -1.09 10.98 -9.09
CA VAL A 220 -2.46 11.38 -9.42
C VAL A 220 -2.44 12.32 -10.62
N ARG A 221 -3.29 12.06 -11.62
CA ARG A 221 -3.33 12.87 -12.86
C ARG A 221 -3.96 14.23 -12.61
N GLU A 222 -5.01 14.28 -11.80
CA GLU A 222 -5.69 15.51 -11.48
C GLU A 222 -5.19 16.09 -10.14
N ALA A 223 -4.50 17.23 -10.21
CA ALA A 223 -4.02 17.93 -9.01
C ALA A 223 -5.13 18.56 -8.15
N LYS A 224 -6.40 18.39 -8.53
CA LYS A 224 -7.54 18.90 -7.77
C LYS A 224 -7.62 18.17 -6.42
N THR A 225 -7.61 18.92 -5.34
CA THR A 225 -7.84 18.42 -3.99
C THR A 225 -9.32 18.14 -3.75
N TRP A 226 -9.66 17.05 -3.07
CA TRP A 226 -11.04 16.82 -2.63
C TRP A 226 -11.24 17.39 -1.23
N THR A 227 -12.43 17.95 -1.01
CA THR A 227 -12.85 18.44 0.30
C THR A 227 -14.00 17.61 0.81
N TRP A 228 -13.86 17.11 2.03
CA TRP A 228 -14.88 16.37 2.76
C TRP A 228 -15.29 17.18 3.97
N THR A 229 -16.58 17.20 4.31
CA THR A 229 -17.08 17.92 5.49
C THR A 229 -17.60 16.91 6.50
N MET A 230 -17.07 16.99 7.71
CA MET A 230 -17.44 16.17 8.85
C MET A 230 -18.31 17.00 9.80
N VAL A 231 -19.31 16.36 10.41
CA VAL A 231 -20.18 16.94 11.44
C VAL A 231 -20.10 16.09 12.70
N ALA A 232 -20.11 16.72 13.86
CA ALA A 232 -20.19 16.03 15.14
C ALA A 232 -21.63 15.58 15.40
N THR A 233 -21.81 14.32 15.80
CA THR A 233 -23.09 13.74 16.21
C THR A 233 -22.95 13.12 17.60
N GLU A 234 -24.05 12.70 18.20
CA GLU A 234 -24.02 11.98 19.49
C GLU A 234 -23.18 10.68 19.41
N GLN A 235 -23.07 10.08 18.23
CA GLN A 235 -22.30 8.85 17.98
C GLN A 235 -20.86 9.12 17.53
N GLY A 236 -20.42 10.38 17.51
CA GLY A 236 -19.10 10.81 17.02
C GLY A 236 -19.15 11.52 15.67
N TRP A 237 -18.01 11.60 14.99
CA TRP A 237 -17.92 12.30 13.71
C TRP A 237 -18.52 11.50 12.57
N ARG A 238 -19.25 12.18 11.68
CA ARG A 238 -19.87 11.61 10.47
C ARG A 238 -19.61 12.47 9.25
N LEU A 239 -19.56 11.84 8.06
CA LEU A 239 -19.39 12.55 6.80
C LEU A 239 -20.72 13.21 6.37
N ASP A 240 -20.78 14.54 6.30
CA ASP A 240 -21.98 15.29 5.90
C ASP A 240 -21.94 15.76 4.44
N TRP A 241 -20.76 15.82 3.84
CA TRP A 241 -20.60 16.17 2.42
C TRP A 241 -19.23 15.71 1.88
N MET A 242 -19.16 15.38 0.59
CA MET A 242 -17.92 15.03 -0.09
C MET A 242 -17.85 15.51 -1.54
N ASP A 243 -16.66 15.98 -1.93
CA ASP A 243 -16.14 16.12 -3.29
C ASP A 243 -15.50 14.80 -3.74
N GLY A 244 -15.62 14.48 -5.04
CA GLY A 244 -14.81 13.46 -5.70
C GLY A 244 -15.65 12.26 -6.15
N PRO A 245 -15.63 11.13 -5.40
CA PRO A 245 -16.17 9.86 -5.87
C PRO A 245 -17.66 9.91 -6.21
N LEU A 246 -18.42 10.61 -5.37
CA LEU A 246 -19.81 10.94 -5.62
C LEU A 246 -19.95 12.39 -5.17
N ASN A 247 -20.12 13.32 -6.12
CA ASN A 247 -20.44 14.70 -5.77
C ASN A 247 -21.69 14.65 -4.88
N GLY A 248 -21.54 15.01 -3.60
CA GLY A 248 -22.63 14.95 -2.63
C GLY A 248 -23.86 15.69 -3.17
N PRO A 249 -25.08 15.25 -2.83
CA PRO A 249 -26.29 15.94 -3.26
C PRO A 249 -26.21 17.41 -2.83
N ARG A 250 -26.32 18.31 -3.81
CA ARG A 250 -26.42 19.76 -3.57
C ARG A 250 -27.66 20.08 -2.74
#